data_AF-A0A968JED3-F1
#
_entry.id   AF-A0A968JED3-F1
#
_cell.length_a   1.000
_cell.length_b   1.000
_cell.length_c   1.000
_cell.angle_alpha   90.00
_cell.angle_beta   90.00
_cell.angle_gamma   90.00
#
_symmetry.space_group_name_H-M   'P 1'
#
loop_
_entity.id
_entity.type
_entity.pdbx_description
1 polymer ?
#
loop_
_entity_poly.entity_id
_entity_poly.type
_entity_poly.pdbx_seq_one_letter_code
_entity_poly.pdbx_strand_id
1 'polypeptide(L)' 'RELAKALGITNGSVSNIETGKTKPNIDLAHRVATYFGVSADDLLDDEREV' A
#
# COMPACT_ATOMS: atom_id res chain seq x y z
N ARG A 1 0.43 8.64 9.96
CA ARG A 1 -0.96 8.66 10.48
C ARG A 1 -1.97 9.14 9.44
N GLU A 2 -1.65 10.17 8.65
CA GLU A 2 -2.58 10.73 7.65
C GLU A 2 -2.89 9.74 6.52
N LEU A 3 -1.89 8.98 6.05
CA LEU A 3 -2.08 7.93 5.04
C LEU A 3 -3.11 6.88 5.47
N ALA A 4 -2.98 6.34 6.68
CA ALA A 4 -3.90 5.34 7.21
C ALA A 4 -5.34 5.86 7.24
N LYS A 5 -5.52 7.13 7.64
CA LYS A 5 -6.83 7.79 7.65
C LYS A 5 -7.39 7.98 6.23
N ALA A 6 -6.57 8.47 5.30
CA ALA A 6 -6.97 8.65 3.90
C ALA A 6 -7.35 7.32 3.23
N LEU A 7 -6.64 6.26 3.57
CA LEU A 7 -6.89 4.89 3.09
C LEU A 7 -7.86 4.11 3.98
N GLY A 8 -8.53 4.73 4.96
CA GLY A 8 -9.53 4.05 5.81
C GLY A 8 -9.04 2.75 6.46
N ILE A 9 -7.75 2.65 6.77
CA ILE A 9 -7.12 1.49 7.42
C ILE A 9 -6.43 1.90 8.72
N THR A 10 -5.99 0.93 9.50
CA THR A 10 -5.24 1.21 10.73
C THR A 10 -3.77 1.54 10.42
N ASN A 11 -3.12 2.30 11.32
CA ASN A 11 -1.67 2.52 11.21
C ASN A 11 -0.86 1.22 11.29
N GLY A 12 -1.35 0.22 12.03
CA GLY A 12 -0.72 -1.11 12.07
C GLY A 12 -0.79 -1.82 10.73
N SER A 13 -1.91 -1.70 10.01
CA SER A 13 -2.05 -2.24 8.65
C SER A 13 -1.05 -1.61 7.69
N VAL A 14 -0.88 -0.28 7.73
CA VAL A 14 0.14 0.42 6.93
C VAL A 14 1.54 -0.12 7.25
N SER A 15 1.90 -0.19 8.53
CA SER A 15 3.22 -0.69 8.95
C SER A 15 3.49 -2.13 8.52
N ASN A 16 2.48 -3.01 8.59
CA ASN A 16 2.61 -4.39 8.12
C ASN A 16 2.81 -4.48 6.60
N ILE A 17 2.19 -3.58 5.83
CA ILE A 17 2.36 -3.51 4.38
C ILE A 17 3.76 -3.00 4.02
N GLU A 18 4.19 -1.89 4.63
CA GLU A 18 5.51 -1.28 4.40
C GLU A 18 6.67 -2.23 4.77
N THR A 19 6.46 -3.06 5.79
CA THR A 19 7.46 -4.07 6.22
C THR A 19 7.32 -5.41 5.51
N GLY A 20 6.38 -5.54 4.57
CA GLY A 20 6.14 -6.78 3.81
C GLY A 20 5.52 -7.93 4.62
N LYS A 21 5.15 -7.72 5.89
CA LYS A 21 4.45 -8.70 6.74
C LYS A 21 3.07 -9.06 6.21
N THR A 22 2.44 -8.16 5.47
CA THR A 22 1.11 -8.36 4.89
C THR A 22 1.07 -7.75 3.50
N LYS A 23 0.66 -8.53 2.50
CA LYS A 23 0.39 -7.99 1.16
C LYS A 23 -1.01 -7.34 1.15
N PRO A 24 -1.17 -6.13 0.58
CA PRO A 24 -2.49 -5.53 0.40
C PRO A 24 -3.33 -6.36 -0.57
N ASN A 25 -4.66 -6.32 -0.41
CA ASN A 25 -5.55 -6.86 -1.45
C ASN A 25 -5.67 -5.87 -2.62
N ILE A 26 -6.32 -6.30 -3.70
CA ILE A 26 -6.41 -5.50 -4.93
C ILE A 26 -7.15 -4.17 -4.74
N ASP A 27 -8.18 -4.13 -3.88
CA ASP A 27 -8.90 -2.89 -3.55
C ASP A 27 -7.99 -1.88 -2.85
N LEU A 28 -7.24 -2.35 -1.84
CA LEU A 28 -6.33 -1.49 -1.10
C LEU A 28 -5.19 -1.00 -1.98
N ALA A 29 -4.63 -1.86 -2.83
CA ALA A 29 -3.61 -1.48 -3.80
C ALA A 29 -4.13 -0.40 -4.77
N HIS A 30 -5.34 -0.59 -5.32
CA HIS A 30 -5.97 0.40 -6.20
C HIS A 30 -6.19 1.76 -5.49
N ARG A 31 -6.63 1.73 -4.23
CA ARG A 31 -6.84 2.95 -3.42
C ARG A 31 -5.53 3.67 -3.10
N VAL A 32 -4.46 2.93 -2.83
CA VAL A 32 -3.11 3.47 -2.67
C VAL A 32 -2.65 4.15 -3.97
N ALA A 33 -2.76 3.45 -5.10
CA ALA A 33 -2.38 3.99 -6.41
C ALA A 33 -3.13 5.29 -6.72
N THR A 34 -4.45 5.28 -6.53
CA THR A 34 -5.32 6.45 -6.70
C THR A 34 -4.91 7.61 -5.79
N TYR A 35 -4.59 7.33 -4.51
CA TYR A 35 -4.18 8.36 -3.55
C TYR A 35 -2.89 9.05 -3.96
N PHE A 36 -1.93 8.30 -4.51
CA PHE A 36 -0.64 8.83 -4.96
C PHE A 36 -0.66 9.35 -6.41
N GLY A 37 -1.75 9.14 -7.14
CA GLY A 37 -1.86 9.54 -8.55
C GLY A 37 -0.96 8.73 -9.49
N VAL A 38 -0.66 7.48 -9.11
CA VAL A 38 0.16 6.53 -9.87
C VAL A 38 -0.70 5.39 -10.42
N SER A 39 -0.16 4.58 -11.32
CA SER A 39 -0.80 3.36 -11.78
C SER A 39 -0.67 2.25 -10.74
N ALA A 40 -1.51 1.21 -10.83
CA ALA A 40 -1.36 0.04 -9.96
C ALA A 40 -0.06 -0.72 -10.26
N ASP A 41 0.43 -0.69 -11.51
CA ASP A 41 1.67 -1.34 -11.93
C ASP A 41 2.89 -0.72 -11.24
N ASP A 42 2.87 0.59 -10.98
CA ASP A 42 3.93 1.29 -10.21
C ASP A 42 4.05 0.78 -8.76
N LEU A 43 3.03 0.09 -8.23
CA LEU A 43 3.05 -0.54 -6.90
C LEU A 43 3.49 -2.00 -6.93
N LEU A 44 3.53 -2.62 -8.12
CA LEU A 44 3.80 -4.05 -8.29
C LEU A 44 5.28 -4.36 -8.52
N ASP A 45 6.13 -3.34 -8.51
CA ASP A 45 7.57 -3.52 -8.65
C ASP A 45 8.19 -4.03 -7.34
N ASP A 46 8.42 -5.34 -7.29
CA ASP A 46 9.05 -6.02 -6.15
C ASP A 46 10.58 -6.08 -6.42
N GLU A 47 11.26 -4.95 -6.64
CA GLU A 47 12.74 -4.83 -6.66
C GLU A 47 13.35 -5.03 -5.25
N ARG A 48 12.77 -5.89 -4.43
CA ARG A 48 13.46 -6.42 -3.25
C ARG A 48 14.39 -7.52 -3.74
N GLU A 49 15.63 -7.13 -4.06
CA GLU A 49 16.74 -8.08 -4.08
C GLU A 49 16.68 -8.92 -2.80
N VAL A 50 16.63 -10.24 -2.98
CA VAL A 50 16.71 -11.25 -1.90
C VAL A 50 18.11 -11.31 -1.30
#